data_AF-A0A7R9V905-F1
#
_entry.id   AF-A0A7R9V905-F1
#
_cell.length_a   1.000
_cell.length_b   1.000
_cell.length_c   1.000
_cell.angle_alpha   90.00
_cell.angle_beta   90.00
_cell.angle_gamma   90.00
#
_symmetry.space_group_name_H-M   'P 1'
#
loop_
_entity.id
_entity.type
_entity.pdbx_description
1 polymer ?
#
loop_
_entity_poly.entity_id
_entity_poly.type
_entity_poly.pdbx_seq_one_letter_code
_entity_poly.pdbx_strand_id
1 'polypeptide(L)'
;QDEVRIQAKLLHHNIVCLRGAICEYHDERDTTGRTANVVRPVLGLVMELCDQGDLHGLLAKARRMAPAARPATYPALFASSWELRLEAAYGIAAGLAYLHARGVVHRDLTSHNVLLHRGPAKLIAKLCDFNLSRVVPRGGGDGGGGSGGA
;
A
#
# COMPACT_ATOMS: atom_id res chain seq x y z
N GLN A 1 -11.37 -5.37 -9.86
CA GLN A 1 -11.91 -6.51 -9.08
C GLN A 1 -10.82 -7.32 -8.36
N ASP A 2 -9.54 -7.16 -8.72
CA ASP A 2 -8.47 -7.98 -8.13
C ASP A 2 -7.88 -7.43 -6.83
N GLU A 3 -7.92 -6.10 -6.60
CA GLU A 3 -7.37 -5.48 -5.38
C GLU A 3 -7.95 -6.10 -4.11
N VAL A 4 -9.28 -6.09 -3.96
CA VAL A 4 -9.97 -6.64 -2.77
C VAL A 4 -9.59 -8.10 -2.55
N ARG A 5 -9.53 -8.90 -3.62
CA ARG A 5 -9.19 -10.33 -3.54
C ARG A 5 -7.75 -10.58 -3.13
N ILE A 6 -6.82 -9.75 -3.61
CA ILE A 6 -5.41 -9.82 -3.23
C ILE A 6 -5.28 -9.36 -1.79
N GLN A 7 -5.72 -8.14 -1.48
CA GLN A 7 -5.51 -7.49 -0.19
C GLN A 7 -6.20 -8.22 0.97
N ALA A 8 -7.36 -8.84 0.76
CA ALA A 8 -8.04 -9.65 1.77
C ALA A 8 -7.20 -10.85 2.26
N LYS A 9 -6.20 -11.29 1.49
CA LYS A 9 -5.31 -12.41 1.84
C LYS A 9 -3.97 -11.94 2.44
N LEU A 10 -3.75 -10.63 2.54
CA LEU A 10 -2.50 -10.06 3.01
C LEU A 10 -2.62 -9.71 4.49
N LEU A 11 -1.96 -10.49 5.34
CA LEU A 11 -1.85 -10.25 6.77
C LEU A 11 -0.37 -10.16 7.15
N HIS A 12 0.14 -8.93 7.19
CA HIS A 12 1.54 -8.67 7.53
C HIS A 12 1.68 -7.30 8.18
N HIS A 13 2.64 -7.17 9.10
CA HIS A 13 2.86 -5.94 9.86
C HIS A 13 3.15 -4.73 8.95
N ASN A 14 3.86 -4.94 7.84
CA ASN A 14 4.24 -3.93 6.85
C ASN A 14 3.33 -3.88 5.60
N ILE A 15 2.10 -4.36 5.70
CA ILE A 15 1.09 -4.25 4.64
C ILE A 15 -0.16 -3.62 5.24
N VAL A 16 -0.78 -2.68 4.52
CA VAL A 16 -2.04 -2.05 4.95
C VAL A 16 -3.15 -3.09 4.97
N CYS A 17 -3.67 -3.37 6.16
CA CYS A 17 -4.73 -4.33 6.40
C CYS A 17 -6.08 -3.81 5.89
N LEU A 18 -6.71 -4.57 4.99
CA LEU A 18 -8.11 -4.39 4.60
C LEU A 18 -9.02 -4.87 5.73
N ARG A 19 -9.90 -3.99 6.22
CA ARG A 19 -10.88 -4.27 7.29
C ARG A 19 -12.25 -4.62 6.75
N GLY A 20 -12.60 -4.12 5.57
CA GLY A 20 -13.88 -4.41 4.92
C GLY A 20 -14.11 -3.56 3.69
N ALA A 21 -15.32 -3.64 3.15
CA ALA A 21 -15.78 -2.78 2.07
C ALA A 21 -17.20 -2.29 2.37
N ILE A 22 -17.51 -1.08 1.95
CA ILE A 22 -18.83 -0.48 2.01
C ILE A 22 -19.32 -0.24 0.59
N CYS A 23 -20.62 -0.42 0.36
CA CYS A 23 -21.25 -0.11 -0.92
C CYS A 23 -22.44 0.80 -0.64
N GLU A 24 -22.33 2.05 -1.07
CA GLU A 24 -23.40 3.03 -0.96
C GLU A 24 -24.08 3.19 -2.32
N TYR A 25 -25.37 3.50 -2.30
CA TYR A 25 -26.18 3.69 -3.49
C TYR A 25 -26.67 5.13 -3.50
N HIS A 26 -26.28 5.89 -4.52
CA HIS A 26 -26.73 7.28 -4.68
C HIS A 26 -27.65 7.41 -5.89
N ASP A 27 -28.71 8.19 -5.73
CA ASP A 27 -29.55 8.62 -6.83
C ASP A 27 -28.79 9.63 -7.70
N GLU A 28 -28.68 9.36 -9.00
CA GLU A 28 -28.23 10.38 -9.94
C GLU A 28 -29.35 11.40 -10.18
N ARG A 29 -29.15 12.63 -9.72
CA ARG A 29 -29.99 13.76 -10.13
C ARG A 29 -29.48 14.25 -11.47
N ASP A 30 -30.37 14.35 -12.46
CA ASP A 30 -30.03 15.02 -13.71
C ASP A 30 -29.85 16.54 -13.48
N THR A 31 -29.30 17.25 -14.47
CA THR A 31 -29.11 18.71 -14.42
C THR A 31 -30.43 19.49 -14.33
N THR A 32 -31.58 18.82 -14.45
CA THR A 32 -32.92 19.38 -14.33
C THR A 32 -33.58 19.10 -12.98
N GLY A 33 -32.86 18.45 -12.06
CA GLY A 33 -33.35 18.11 -10.71
C GLY A 33 -34.36 16.96 -10.69
N ARG A 34 -34.56 16.25 -11.80
CA ARG A 34 -35.36 15.02 -11.83
C ARG A 34 -34.47 13.86 -11.41
N THR A 35 -35.00 12.98 -10.54
CA THR A 35 -34.35 11.71 -10.24
C THR A 35 -34.34 10.88 -11.51
N ALA A 36 -33.18 10.76 -12.15
CA ALA A 36 -32.99 9.67 -13.07
C ALA A 36 -33.08 8.40 -12.22
N ASN A 37 -33.85 7.38 -12.64
CA ASN A 37 -33.92 6.08 -11.95
C ASN A 37 -32.59 5.29 -12.07
N VAL A 38 -31.46 6.00 -12.14
CA VAL A 38 -30.12 5.47 -12.26
C VAL A 38 -29.48 5.59 -10.89
N VAL A 39 -29.39 4.45 -10.21
CA VAL A 39 -28.69 4.33 -8.95
C VAL A 39 -27.23 4.00 -9.26
N ARG A 40 -26.29 4.86 -8.88
CA ARG A 40 -24.86 4.57 -9.01
C ARG A 40 -24.31 3.98 -7.70
N PRO A 41 -23.80 2.74 -7.71
CA PRO A 41 -23.11 2.18 -6.57
C PRO A 41 -21.73 2.83 -6.42
N VAL A 42 -21.40 3.26 -5.21
CA VAL A 42 -20.08 3.74 -4.81
C VAL A 42 -19.48 2.69 -3.87
N LEU A 43 -18.43 2.02 -4.33
CA LEU A 43 -17.68 1.05 -3.54
C LEU A 43 -16.55 1.78 -2.79
N GLY A 44 -16.59 1.72 -1.46
CA GLY A 44 -15.52 2.21 -0.58
C GLY A 44 -14.77 1.04 0.06
N LEU A 45 -13.44 1.13 0.17
CA LEU A 45 -12.62 0.19 0.92
C LEU A 45 -12.29 0.74 2.30
N VAL A 46 -12.53 -0.06 3.33
CA VAL A 46 -12.19 0.28 4.71
C VAL A 46 -10.87 -0.39 5.05
N MET A 47 -9.84 0.42 5.31
CA MET A 47 -8.48 -0.05 5.61
C MET A 47 -8.03 0.42 7.00
N GLU A 48 -6.98 -0.19 7.53
CA GLU A 48 -6.33 0.34 8.73
C GLU A 48 -5.83 1.77 8.51
N LEU A 49 -5.97 2.61 9.53
CA LEU A 49 -5.53 4.01 9.48
C LEU A 49 -4.02 4.11 9.79
N CYS A 50 -3.26 4.61 8.82
CA CYS A 50 -1.86 4.99 9.01
C CYS A 50 -1.78 6.50 9.29
N ASP A 51 -1.61 6.84 10.57
CA ASP A 51 -1.78 8.18 11.14
C ASP A 51 -0.68 9.20 10.77
N GLN A 52 0.40 8.77 10.10
CA GLN A 52 1.52 9.65 9.72
C GLN A 52 1.53 10.02 8.22
N GLY A 53 0.49 9.63 7.48
CA GLY A 53 0.39 9.87 6.04
C GLY A 53 1.32 8.98 5.23
N ASP A 54 1.67 9.42 4.01
CA ASP A 54 2.56 8.69 3.11
C ASP A 54 4.05 9.06 3.29
N LEU A 55 4.92 8.18 2.80
CA LEU A 55 6.37 8.39 2.82
C LEU A 55 6.77 9.57 1.93
N HIS A 56 6.07 9.80 0.82
CA HIS A 56 6.31 10.95 -0.05
C HIS A 56 6.19 12.28 0.71
N GLY A 57 5.08 12.48 1.41
CA GLY A 57 4.82 13.67 2.20
C GLY A 57 5.82 13.83 3.35
N LEU A 58 6.25 12.73 3.98
CA LEU A 58 7.31 12.76 4.98
C LEU A 58 8.64 13.22 4.37
N LEU A 59 9.05 12.65 3.23
CA LEU A 59 10.28 13.01 2.53
C LEU A 59 10.27 14.49 2.09
N ALA A 60 9.16 14.96 1.54
CA ALA A 60 9.00 16.36 1.14
C ALA A 60 9.13 17.32 2.33
N LYS A 61 8.53 16.98 3.48
CA LYS A 61 8.66 17.76 4.72
C LYS A 61 10.10 17.72 5.26
N ALA A 62 10.72 16.55 5.31
CA ALA A 62 12.08 16.36 5.81
C ALA A 62 13.11 17.16 5.01
N ARG A 63 12.96 17.21 3.66
CA ARG A 63 13.85 18.01 2.78
C ARG A 63 13.81 19.51 3.07
N ARG A 64 12.70 20.02 3.60
CA ARG A 64 12.53 21.45 3.92
C ARG A 64 13.00 21.80 5.33
N MET A 65 13.39 20.81 6.14
CA MET A 65 13.84 21.05 7.51
C MET A 65 15.34 21.33 7.55
N ALA A 66 15.72 22.34 8.34
CA ALA A 66 17.10 22.61 8.65
C ALA A 66 17.66 21.53 9.59
N PRO A 67 18.95 21.15 9.48
CA PRO A 67 19.59 20.15 10.35
C PRO A 67 19.59 20.54 11.85
N ALA A 68 19.29 21.79 12.19
CA ALA A 68 19.18 22.27 13.57
C ALA A 68 17.74 22.24 14.15
N ALA A 69 16.74 21.78 13.39
CA ALA A 69 15.38 21.68 13.91
C ALA A 69 15.32 20.66 15.07
N ARG A 70 14.81 21.07 16.22
CA ARG A 70 14.69 20.21 17.41
C ARG A 70 13.93 18.93 17.01
N PRO A 71 14.47 17.72 17.26
CA PRO A 71 13.95 16.46 16.74
C PRO A 71 12.70 15.97 17.50
N ALA A 72 11.64 16.79 17.51
CA ALA A 72 10.37 16.48 18.15
C ALA A 72 9.32 15.94 17.17
N THR A 73 9.59 16.02 15.86
CA THR A 73 8.65 15.60 14.81
C THR A 73 9.30 14.58 13.88
N TYR A 74 8.49 13.68 13.30
CA TYR A 74 9.00 12.67 12.38
C TYR A 74 9.75 13.25 11.18
N PRO A 75 9.35 14.35 10.52
CA PRO A 75 10.15 14.86 9.42
C PRO A 75 11.52 15.39 9.86
N ALA A 76 11.65 15.96 11.07
CA ALA A 76 12.93 16.41 11.60
C ALA A 76 13.83 15.21 11.89
N LEU A 77 13.28 14.19 12.55
CA LEU A 77 13.97 12.93 12.80
C LEU A 77 14.37 12.23 11.50
N PHE A 78 13.50 12.20 10.50
CA PHE A 78 13.78 11.57 9.21
C PHE A 78 14.84 12.36 8.42
N ALA A 79 14.94 13.68 8.60
CA ALA A 79 15.98 14.51 8.01
C ALA A 79 17.36 14.27 8.63
N SER A 80 17.44 13.98 9.93
CA SER A 80 18.71 13.89 10.66
C SER A 80 19.15 12.49 11.11
N SER A 81 18.26 11.49 11.14
CA SER A 81 18.57 10.11 11.56
C SER A 81 18.56 9.15 10.37
N TRP A 82 19.69 8.46 10.17
CA TRP A 82 19.80 7.40 9.17
C TRP A 82 19.13 6.11 9.63
N GLU A 83 19.11 5.87 10.94
CA GLU A 83 18.46 4.72 11.57
C GLU A 83 16.97 4.69 11.23
N LEU A 84 16.28 5.83 11.32
CA LEU A 84 14.86 5.91 10.96
C LEU A 84 14.62 5.63 9.47
N ARG A 85 15.55 6.03 8.60
CA ARG A 85 15.47 5.76 7.15
C ARG A 85 15.67 4.28 6.86
N LEU A 86 16.65 3.65 7.52
CA LEU A 86 16.91 2.21 7.41
C LEU A 86 15.73 1.39 7.94
N GLU A 87 15.10 1.79 9.04
CA GLU A 87 13.89 1.14 9.58
C GLU A 87 12.73 1.21 8.59
N ALA A 88 12.51 2.37 7.95
CA ALA A 88 11.49 2.50 6.91
C ALA A 88 11.80 1.61 5.68
N ALA A 89 13.05 1.63 5.21
CA ALA A 89 13.49 0.79 4.09
C ALA A 89 13.36 -0.72 4.40
N TYR A 90 13.72 -1.12 5.62
CA TYR A 90 13.55 -2.49 6.10
C TYR A 90 12.08 -2.89 6.13
N GLY A 91 11.19 -2.04 6.64
CA GLY A 91 9.74 -2.30 6.65
C GLY A 91 9.16 -2.49 5.24
N ILE A 92 9.57 -1.66 4.29
CA ILE A 92 9.20 -1.79 2.87
C ILE A 92 9.69 -3.13 2.32
N ALA A 93 10.96 -3.46 2.53
CA ALA A 93 11.56 -4.71 2.05
C ALA A 93 10.88 -5.94 2.67
N ALA A 94 10.53 -5.89 3.96
CA ALA A 94 9.80 -6.97 4.65
C ALA A 94 8.40 -7.16 4.07
N GLY A 95 7.68 -6.07 3.77
CA GLY A 95 6.38 -6.11 3.09
C GLY A 95 6.50 -6.76 1.69
N LEU A 96 7.49 -6.34 0.90
CA LEU A 96 7.72 -6.91 -0.43
C LEU A 96 8.11 -8.39 -0.36
N ALA A 97 8.99 -8.78 0.56
CA ALA A 97 9.35 -10.18 0.76
C ALA A 97 8.12 -11.03 1.09
N TYR A 98 7.23 -10.53 1.95
CA TYR A 98 5.97 -11.19 2.28
C TYR A 98 5.06 -11.36 1.05
N LEU A 99 4.95 -10.34 0.19
CA LEU A 99 4.18 -10.39 -1.06
C LEU A 99 4.77 -11.42 -2.04
N HIS A 100 6.07 -11.36 -2.28
CA HIS A 100 6.77 -12.25 -3.20
C HIS A 100 6.71 -13.70 -2.74
N ALA A 101 6.80 -13.97 -1.44
CA ALA A 101 6.59 -15.29 -0.88
C ALA A 101 5.18 -15.86 -1.20
N ARG A 102 4.19 -15.02 -1.51
CA ARG A 102 2.84 -15.42 -1.91
C ARG A 102 2.60 -15.36 -3.42
N GLY A 103 3.66 -15.14 -4.21
CA GLY A 103 3.55 -14.95 -5.65
C GLY A 103 2.82 -13.65 -6.02
N VAL A 104 2.72 -12.67 -5.12
CA VAL A 104 2.10 -11.38 -5.40
C VAL A 104 3.19 -10.39 -5.78
N VAL A 105 3.07 -9.76 -6.95
CA VAL A 105 3.93 -8.66 -7.39
C VAL A 105 3.15 -7.36 -7.29
N HIS A 106 3.67 -6.38 -6.55
CA HIS A 106 2.99 -5.10 -6.31
C HIS A 106 2.82 -4.26 -7.58
N ARG A 107 3.84 -4.23 -8.45
CA ARG A 107 3.96 -3.47 -9.71
C ARG A 107 3.88 -1.94 -9.63
N ASP A 108 3.45 -1.37 -8.52
CA ASP A 108 3.37 0.07 -8.32
C ASP A 108 3.99 0.52 -6.98
N LEU A 109 5.24 0.12 -6.76
CA LEU A 109 5.95 0.53 -5.56
C LEU A 109 6.49 1.95 -5.74
N THR A 110 5.84 2.92 -5.09
CA THR A 110 6.26 4.32 -5.05
C THR A 110 6.23 4.85 -3.62
N SER A 111 6.82 6.02 -3.36
CA SER A 111 6.74 6.66 -2.03
C SER A 111 5.32 7.09 -1.64
N HIS A 112 4.39 7.19 -2.59
CA HIS A 112 2.97 7.47 -2.31
C HIS A 112 2.26 6.21 -1.80
N ASN A 113 2.69 5.05 -2.28
CA ASN A 113 2.10 3.75 -1.94
C ASN A 113 2.76 3.10 -0.70
N VAL A 114 3.42 3.92 0.12
CA VAL A 114 3.98 3.53 1.42
C VAL A 114 3.38 4.45 2.46
N LEU A 115 2.47 3.92 3.27
CA LEU A 115 1.89 4.64 4.40
C LEU A 115 2.72 4.42 5.66
N LEU A 116 2.61 5.39 6.57
CA LEU A 116 3.40 5.44 7.79
C LEU A 116 2.49 5.45 9.02
N HIS A 117 2.85 4.64 10.01
CA HIS A 117 2.14 4.55 11.27
C HIS A 117 3.09 4.77 12.45
N ARG A 118 2.64 5.50 13.47
CA ARG A 118 3.37 5.63 14.74
C ARG A 118 3.17 4.35 15.56
N GLY A 119 4.15 3.45 15.52
CA GLY A 119 4.22 2.32 16.43
C GLY A 119 4.63 2.74 17.85
N PRO A 120 4.61 1.80 18.81
CA PRO A 120 4.94 2.07 20.21
C PRO A 120 6.35 2.62 20.43
N ALA A 121 7.32 2.17 19.62
CA ALA A 121 8.72 2.55 19.73
C ALA A 121 9.32 3.15 18.44
N LYS A 122 8.69 2.91 17.29
CA LYS A 122 9.24 3.31 15.98
C LYS A 122 8.17 3.63 14.95
N LEU A 123 8.58 4.37 13.92
CA LEU A 123 7.78 4.57 12.72
C LEU A 123 7.70 3.26 11.93
N ILE A 124 6.49 2.87 11.52
CA ILE A 124 6.23 1.64 10.78
C ILE A 124 5.84 2.01 9.36
N ALA A 125 6.57 1.49 8.37
CA ALA A 125 6.20 1.61 6.96
C ALA A 125 5.30 0.43 6.53
N LYS A 126 4.22 0.73 5.83
CA LYS A 126 3.23 -0.24 5.33
C LYS A 126 2.94 0.00 3.86
N LEU A 127 3.01 -1.05 3.04
CA LEU A 127 2.66 -0.95 1.62
C LEU A 127 1.13 -0.88 1.44
N CYS A 128 0.68 -0.04 0.53
CA CYS A 128 -0.72 0.11 0.15
C CYS A 128 -0.88 0.18 -1.38
N ASP A 129 -2.13 0.31 -1.82
CA ASP A 129 -2.52 0.41 -3.24
C ASP A 129 -2.13 -0.83 -4.06
N PHE A 130 -3.02 -1.83 -4.03
CA PHE A 130 -2.82 -3.09 -4.74
C PHE A 130 -3.60 -3.11 -6.07
N ASN A 131 -4.05 -1.95 -6.57
CA ASN A 131 -4.82 -1.85 -7.82
C ASN A 131 -4.08 -2.41 -9.03
N LEU A 132 -2.76 -2.20 -9.06
CA LEU A 132 -1.90 -2.73 -10.10
C LEU A 132 -1.23 -4.04 -9.70
N SER A 133 -1.55 -4.65 -8.56
CA SER A 133 -0.91 -5.90 -8.15
C SER A 133 -1.34 -7.10 -8.99
N ARG A 134 -0.49 -8.13 -9.07
CA ARG A 134 -0.80 -9.37 -9.80
C ARG A 134 -0.27 -10.60 -9.06
N VAL A 135 -1.09 -11.65 -9.03
CA VAL A 135 -0.64 -12.99 -8.63
C VAL A 135 0.05 -13.65 -9.82
N VAL A 136 1.32 -14.01 -9.65
CA VAL A 136 2.10 -14.80 -10.58
C VAL A 136 1.92 -16.27 -10.20
N PRO A 137 1.41 -17.12 -11.12
CA PRO A 137 1.41 -18.55 -10.89
C PRO A 137 2.85 -18.98 -10.60
N ARG A 138 3.07 -19.68 -9.48
CA ARG A 138 4.36 -20.35 -9.29
C ARG A 138 4.44 -21.36 -10.42
N GLY A 139 5.29 -21.09 -11.41
CA GLY A 139 5.52 -22.02 -12.50
C GLY A 139 5.85 -23.36 -11.87
N GLY A 140 5.00 -24.36 -12.11
CA GLY A 140 5.38 -25.74 -11.85
C GLY A 140 6.68 -25.94 -12.58
N GLY A 141 7.74 -26.25 -11.83
CA GLY A 141 8.94 -26.83 -12.40
C GLY A 141 8.60 -28.23 -12.90
N ASP A 142 7.77 -28.31 -13.95
CA ASP A 142 7.68 -29.50 -14.79
C ASP A 142 8.72 -29.31 -15.89
N GLY A 143 9.92 -29.81 -15.60
CA GLY A 143 10.91 -30.16 -16.62
C GLY A 143 10.40 -31.35 -17.44
N GLY A 144 9.25 -31.19 -18.09
CA GLY A 144 8.68 -32.14 -19.03
C GLY A 144 9.59 -32.29 -20.25
N GLY A 145 10.01 -33.52 -20.49
CA GLY A 145 11.03 -33.90 -21.47
C GLY A 145 10.77 -33.36 -22.88
N GLY A 146 11.82 -32.76 -23.44
CA GLY A 146 11.97 -32.69 -24.88
C GLY A 146 12.28 -34.07 -25.44
N SER A 147 11.25 -34.80 -25.84
CA SER A 147 11.37 -35.87 -26.84
C SER A 147 10.78 -35.36 -28.14
N GLY A 148 11.62 -35.18 -29.16
CA GLY A 148 11.16 -34.95 -30.53
C GLY A 148 12.21 -34.32 -31.43
N GLY A 149 12.90 -35.15 -32.22
CA GLY A 149 13.46 -34.72 -33.50
C GLY A 149 14.89 -35.15 -33.82
N ALA A 150 15.06 -36.41 -34.21
CA ALA A 150 15.96 -36.85 -35.30
C ALA A 150 15.63 -38.31 -35.65
#